data_AF-A0A6V7RRF0-F1
#
_entry.id   AF-A0A6V7RRF0-F1
#
_cell.length_a   1.000
_cell.length_b   1.000
_cell.length_c   1.000
_cell.angle_alpha   90.00
_cell.angle_beta   90.00
_cell.angle_gamma   90.00
#
_symmetry.space_group_name_H-M   'P 1'
#
loop_
_entity.id
_entity.type
_entity.pdbx_description
1 polymer ?
#
loop_
_entity_poly.entity_id
_entity_poly.type
_entity_poly.pdbx_seq_one_letter_code
_entity_poly.pdbx_strand_id
1 'polypeptide(L)'
;MKITDVRLRKVNNQDTRMKALVSVTFDESFVIHDLRVIDGNNGLFVAMPSKRTPDGEFRDIAHPINSEMRQHVQVEVMRVYEETADAEGTAEQASEPTVESDPAEDEETAENIDEEDAADSNAAKEESVKNEDSSEVSEDTAEENK
;
A
#
# COMPACT_ATOMS: atom_id res chain seq x y z
N MET A 1 22.06 4.04 -19.72
CA MET A 1 21.49 2.90 -18.99
C MET A 1 20.04 3.21 -18.72
N LYS A 2 19.14 2.37 -19.22
CA LYS A 2 17.70 2.47 -19.03
C LYS A 2 17.25 1.46 -18.00
N ILE A 3 16.17 1.78 -17.30
CA ILE A 3 15.43 0.79 -16.51
C ILE A 3 14.44 0.09 -17.45
N THR A 4 14.40 -1.23 -17.42
CA THR A 4 13.63 -2.06 -18.36
C THR A 4 12.61 -2.98 -17.68
N ASP A 5 12.78 -3.26 -16.38
CA ASP A 5 11.79 -3.94 -15.53
C ASP A 5 11.94 -3.40 -14.09
N VAL A 6 10.83 -3.23 -13.39
CA VAL A 6 10.77 -2.84 -11.97
C VAL A 6 9.78 -3.76 -11.28
N ARG A 7 10.27 -4.55 -10.32
CA ARG A 7 9.46 -5.48 -9.53
C ARG A 7 9.38 -4.99 -8.11
N LEU A 8 8.15 -4.84 -7.62
CA LEU A 8 7.87 -4.27 -6.31
C LEU A 8 7.10 -5.26 -5.44
N ARG A 9 7.45 -5.32 -4.16
CA ARG A 9 6.72 -6.05 -3.12
C ARG A 9 6.45 -5.08 -1.97
N LYS A 10 5.20 -4.71 -1.75
CA LYS A 10 4.81 -3.86 -0.62
C LYS A 10 5.02 -4.55 0.73
N VAL A 11 5.05 -3.74 1.77
CA VAL A 11 5.23 -4.14 3.16
C VAL A 11 4.09 -3.49 3.95
N ASN A 12 3.08 -4.28 4.28
CA ASN A 12 1.78 -3.80 4.79
C ASN A 12 1.82 -3.35 6.28
N ASN A 13 3.02 -3.19 6.84
CA ASN A 13 3.22 -2.80 8.23
C ASN A 13 3.28 -1.28 8.33
N GLN A 14 2.20 -0.65 8.80
CA GLN A 14 2.09 0.82 8.85
C GLN A 14 3.16 1.47 9.73
N ASP A 15 3.55 0.80 10.83
CA ASP A 15 4.54 1.27 11.82
C ASP A 15 5.99 1.38 11.30
N THR A 16 6.30 0.78 10.14
CA THR A 16 7.65 0.91 9.56
C THR A 16 7.73 2.03 8.52
N ARG A 17 8.91 2.65 8.48
CA ARG A 17 9.30 3.59 7.43
C ARG A 17 9.53 2.89 6.09
N MET A 18 9.75 1.58 6.04
CA MET A 18 9.93 0.83 4.79
C MET A 18 8.59 0.38 4.23
N LYS A 19 8.14 1.00 3.13
CA LYS A 19 6.82 0.71 2.51
C LYS A 19 6.88 -0.36 1.43
N ALA A 20 8.02 -0.52 0.75
CA ALA A 20 8.22 -1.59 -0.24
C ALA A 20 9.67 -2.03 -0.39
N LEU A 21 9.85 -3.28 -0.84
CA LEU A 21 11.10 -3.83 -1.35
C LEU A 21 11.02 -3.87 -2.88
N VAL A 22 12.10 -3.50 -3.58
CA VAL A 22 12.13 -3.30 -5.03
C VAL A 22 13.35 -4.00 -5.63
N SER A 23 13.16 -4.60 -6.81
CA SER A 23 14.24 -5.04 -7.69
C SER A 23 14.12 -4.31 -9.03
N VAL A 24 15.24 -3.85 -9.57
CA VAL A 24 15.29 -3.05 -10.81
C VAL A 24 16.22 -3.73 -11.81
N THR A 25 15.74 -3.91 -13.04
CA THR A 25 16.52 -4.41 -14.17
C THR A 25 16.97 -3.25 -15.05
N PHE A 26 18.26 -3.22 -15.37
CA PHE A 26 18.90 -2.25 -16.23
C PHE A 26 19.28 -2.88 -17.57
N ASP A 27 18.97 -2.18 -18.66
CA ASP A 27 19.31 -2.55 -20.04
C ASP A 27 19.08 -4.05 -20.34
N GLU A 28 17.97 -4.64 -19.85
CA GLU A 28 17.58 -6.06 -19.97
C GLU A 28 18.64 -7.11 -19.53
N SER A 29 19.72 -6.68 -18.87
CA SER A 29 20.93 -7.49 -18.72
C SER A 29 21.53 -7.49 -17.31
N PHE A 30 21.14 -6.55 -16.45
CA PHE A 30 21.67 -6.45 -15.09
C PHE A 30 20.58 -6.14 -14.07
N VAL A 31 20.43 -6.96 -13.03
CA VAL A 31 19.41 -6.78 -11.99
C VAL A 31 20.05 -6.34 -10.68
N ILE A 32 19.47 -5.34 -10.02
CA ILE A 32 19.81 -4.94 -8.65
C ILE A 32 18.61 -5.22 -7.76
N HIS A 33 18.84 -6.03 -6.72
CA HIS A 33 17.87 -6.36 -5.68
C HIS A 33 18.02 -5.44 -4.46
N ASP A 34 17.05 -5.52 -3.53
CA ASP A 34 17.06 -4.84 -2.23
C ASP A 34 17.10 -3.31 -2.25
N LEU A 35 16.61 -2.69 -3.33
CA LEU A 35 16.16 -1.29 -3.27
C LEU A 35 14.91 -1.21 -2.37
N ARG A 36 14.70 -0.07 -1.71
CA ARG A 36 13.59 0.10 -0.76
C ARG A 36 12.88 1.42 -0.99
N VAL A 37 11.55 1.41 -1.01
CA VAL A 37 10.74 2.64 -0.89
C VAL A 37 10.62 2.95 0.59
N ILE A 38 11.15 4.09 1.00
CA ILE A 38 11.19 4.56 2.38
C ILE A 38 10.36 5.84 2.50
N ASP A 39 9.52 5.88 3.53
CA ASP A 39 8.80 7.05 4.01
C ASP A 39 9.70 7.82 4.97
N GLY A 40 10.12 9.02 4.55
CA GLY A 40 10.99 9.91 5.30
C GLY A 40 10.31 11.24 5.61
N ASN A 41 10.98 12.08 6.41
CA ASN A 41 10.44 13.37 6.86
C ASN A 41 10.05 14.33 5.71
N ASN A 42 10.63 14.12 4.51
CA ASN A 42 10.37 14.91 3.30
C ASN A 42 9.55 14.12 2.26
N GLY A 43 8.81 13.10 2.69
CA GLY A 43 8.02 12.20 1.84
C GLY A 43 8.75 10.93 1.42
N LEU A 44 8.16 10.23 0.45
CA LEU A 44 8.63 8.94 -0.06
C LEU A 44 9.87 9.10 -0.94
N PHE A 45 10.85 8.23 -0.75
CA PHE A 45 12.08 8.19 -1.56
C PHE A 45 12.61 6.76 -1.72
N VAL A 46 13.48 6.56 -2.71
CA VAL A 46 14.12 5.27 -2.99
C VAL A 46 15.48 5.21 -2.30
N ALA A 47 15.60 4.33 -1.31
CA ALA A 47 16.87 3.99 -0.69
C ALA A 47 17.56 2.85 -1.46
N MET A 48 18.86 3.01 -1.67
CA MET A 48 19.70 2.03 -2.36
C MET A 48 19.90 0.76 -1.51
N PRO A 49 20.36 -0.35 -2.11
CA PRO A 49 20.67 -1.58 -1.38
C PRO A 49 21.88 -1.32 -0.49
N SER A 50 21.76 -1.54 0.81
CA SER A 50 22.83 -1.29 1.77
C SER A 50 23.13 -2.50 2.65
N LYS A 51 24.41 -2.72 2.91
CA LYS A 51 24.91 -3.82 3.76
C LYS A 51 25.60 -3.26 4.99
N ARG A 52 25.43 -3.94 6.12
CA ARG A 52 26.16 -3.63 7.35
C ARG A 52 27.60 -4.10 7.23
N THR A 53 28.56 -3.22 7.51
CA THR A 53 29.99 -3.57 7.60
C THR A 53 30.30 -4.24 8.95
N PRO A 54 31.46 -4.92 9.11
CA PRO A 54 31.90 -5.45 10.40
C PRO A 54 31.99 -4.37 11.49
N ASP A 55 32.33 -3.14 11.11
CA ASP A 55 32.42 -1.96 11.99
C ASP A 55 31.04 -1.45 12.46
N GLY A 56 29.96 -2.00 11.91
CA GLY A 56 28.58 -1.73 12.30
C GLY A 56 27.87 -0.67 11.46
N GLU A 57 28.59 0.08 10.62
CA GLU A 57 28.04 1.06 9.68
C GLU A 57 27.22 0.40 8.55
N PHE A 58 26.33 1.14 7.91
CA PHE A 58 25.68 0.71 6.66
C PHE A 58 26.30 1.44 5.48
N ARG A 59 26.64 0.69 4.42
CA ARG A 59 27.16 1.25 3.16
C ARG A 59 26.38 0.69 1.98
N ASP A 60 26.12 1.56 1.00
CA ASP A 60 25.41 1.20 -0.22
C ASP A 60 26.26 0.27 -1.08
N ILE A 61 25.70 -0.88 -1.44
CA ILE A 61 26.34 -1.92 -2.28
C ILE A 61 26.38 -1.44 -3.73
N ALA A 62 25.30 -0.79 -4.18
CA ALA A 62 25.18 -0.19 -5.50
C ALA A 62 24.53 1.19 -5.37
N HIS A 63 25.08 2.19 -6.05
CA HIS A 63 24.53 3.55 -6.06
C HIS A 63 24.79 4.23 -7.41
N PRO A 64 23.87 5.09 -7.89
CA PRO A 64 24.09 5.91 -9.07
C PRO A 64 25.18 6.97 -8.80
N ILE A 65 26.14 7.09 -9.72
CA ILE A 65 27.28 8.01 -9.61
C ILE A 65 26.86 9.46 -9.86
N ASN A 66 25.89 9.69 -10.75
CA ASN A 66 25.41 11.02 -11.13
C ASN A 66 23.96 11.28 -10.71
N SER A 67 23.58 12.56 -10.64
CA SER A 67 22.24 12.98 -10.21
C SER A 67 21.14 12.58 -11.20
N GLU A 68 21.44 12.57 -12.50
CA GLU A 68 20.51 12.17 -13.56
C GLU A 68 20.04 10.73 -13.39
N MET A 69 20.97 9.77 -13.21
CA MET A 69 20.64 8.37 -12.98
C MET A 69 19.92 8.17 -11.64
N ARG A 70 20.27 8.96 -10.61
CA ARG A 70 19.55 8.95 -9.32
C ARG A 70 18.10 9.37 -9.49
N GLN A 71 17.85 10.45 -10.23
CA GLN A 71 16.49 10.92 -10.52
C GLN A 71 15.73 9.91 -11.38
N HIS A 72 16.36 9.34 -12.41
CA HIS A 72 15.72 8.32 -13.26
C HIS A 72 15.28 7.09 -12.47
N VAL A 73 16.16 6.54 -11.60
CA VAL A 73 15.81 5.41 -10.72
C VAL A 73 14.68 5.78 -9.75
N GLN A 74 14.71 6.98 -9.18
CA GLN A 74 13.67 7.41 -8.25
C GLN A 74 12.31 7.56 -8.96
N VAL A 75 12.26 8.23 -10.12
CA VAL A 75 11.02 8.42 -10.88
C VAL A 75 10.42 7.09 -11.31
N GLU A 76 11.22 6.19 -11.89
CA GLU A 76 10.70 4.93 -12.43
C GLU A 76 10.17 3.99 -11.34
N VAL A 77 10.85 3.93 -10.19
CA VAL A 77 10.43 3.11 -9.06
C VAL A 77 9.21 3.71 -8.35
N MET A 78 9.15 5.04 -8.20
CA MET A 78 7.99 5.71 -7.59
C MET A 78 6.74 5.59 -8.47
N ARG A 79 6.88 5.70 -9.80
CA ARG A 79 5.78 5.45 -10.75
C ARG A 79 5.13 4.09 -10.54
N VAL A 80 5.93 3.02 -10.52
CA VAL A 80 5.42 1.65 -10.32
C VAL A 80 4.88 1.44 -8.89
N TYR A 81 5.46 2.09 -7.89
CA TYR A 81 4.92 2.07 -6.51
C TYR A 81 3.53 2.71 -6.42
N GLU A 82 3.32 3.86 -7.08
CA GLU A 82 2.04 4.56 -7.15
C GLU A 82 0.99 3.77 -7.96
N GLU A 83 1.36 3.25 -9.14
CA GLU A 83 0.50 2.35 -9.93
C GLU A 83 0.05 1.11 -9.13
N THR A 84 0.94 0.56 -8.29
CA THR A 84 0.60 -0.56 -7.39
C THR A 84 -0.16 -0.09 -6.14
N ALA A 85 0.00 1.16 -5.71
CA ALA A 85 -0.72 1.76 -4.58
C ALA A 85 -2.23 1.75 -4.84
N ASP A 86 -2.63 2.23 -6.02
CA ASP A 86 -4.04 2.34 -6.40
C ASP A 86 -4.66 0.98 -6.73
N ALA A 87 -3.91 0.07 -7.36
CA ALA A 87 -4.41 -1.24 -7.78
C ALA A 87 -4.82 -2.18 -6.61
N GLU A 88 -4.16 -2.07 -5.45
CA GLU A 88 -4.54 -2.84 -4.25
C GLU A 88 -5.85 -2.36 -3.61
N GLY A 89 -6.43 -1.25 -4.08
CA GLY A 89 -7.81 -0.85 -3.75
C GLY A 89 -8.90 -1.64 -4.49
N THR A 90 -8.54 -2.48 -5.48
CA THR A 90 -9.50 -3.08 -6.41
C THR A 90 -9.30 -4.58 -6.67
N ALA A 91 -8.29 -5.21 -6.05
CA ALA A 91 -7.82 -6.56 -6.42
C ALA A 91 -8.22 -7.70 -5.45
N GLU A 92 -9.20 -7.49 -4.57
CA GLU A 92 -9.69 -8.52 -3.63
C GLU A 92 -11.07 -9.10 -4.06
N GLN A 93 -11.18 -9.50 -5.33
CA GLN A 93 -12.14 -10.50 -5.83
C GLN A 93 -11.92 -10.79 -7.32
N ALA A 94 -11.33 -11.96 -7.65
CA ALA A 94 -11.58 -12.77 -8.88
C ALA A 94 -10.49 -13.83 -9.08
N SER A 95 -10.58 -14.97 -8.37
CA SER A 95 -9.87 -16.20 -8.75
C SER A 95 -10.60 -17.47 -8.34
N GLU A 96 -11.91 -17.53 -8.61
CA GLU A 96 -12.58 -18.82 -8.81
C GLU A 96 -12.48 -19.19 -10.31
N PRO A 97 -11.90 -20.35 -10.67
CA PRO A 97 -11.94 -20.83 -12.04
C PRO A 97 -13.29 -21.46 -12.32
N THR A 98 -14.18 -20.74 -12.99
CA THR A 98 -15.40 -21.31 -13.59
C THR A 98 -14.99 -22.35 -14.64
N VAL A 99 -15.22 -23.62 -14.34
CA VAL A 99 -15.08 -24.69 -15.33
C VAL A 99 -16.25 -24.64 -16.31
N GLU A 100 -15.92 -24.47 -17.59
CA GLU A 100 -16.88 -24.58 -18.68
C GLU A 100 -17.38 -26.03 -18.82
N SER A 101 -18.69 -26.20 -18.97
CA SER A 101 -19.30 -27.44 -19.45
C SER A 101 -20.36 -27.11 -20.51
N ASP A 102 -20.28 -27.79 -21.64
CA ASP A 102 -21.02 -27.52 -22.88
C ASP A 102 -22.56 -27.38 -22.75
N PRO A 103 -23.20 -26.67 -23.69
CA PRO A 103 -24.66 -26.55 -23.76
C PRO A 103 -25.30 -27.80 -24.38
N ALA A 104 -26.44 -28.21 -23.83
CA ALA A 104 -27.38 -29.10 -24.50
C ALA A 104 -28.81 -28.60 -24.27
N GLU A 105 -29.56 -28.50 -25.36
CA GLU A 105 -30.95 -28.06 -25.43
C GLU A 105 -31.89 -29.17 -24.90
N ASP A 106 -32.98 -28.82 -24.22
CA ASP A 106 -34.33 -29.34 -24.54
C ASP A 106 -35.47 -28.60 -23.79
N GLU A 107 -36.70 -28.84 -24.25
CA GLU A 107 -37.88 -27.95 -24.18
C GLU A 107 -38.77 -27.96 -22.91
N GLU A 108 -39.58 -26.88 -22.79
CA GLU A 108 -40.94 -26.72 -22.21
C GLU A 108 -41.37 -27.51 -20.94
N THR A 109 -41.99 -26.89 -19.91
CA THR A 109 -43.42 -26.48 -19.95
C THR A 109 -43.91 -25.78 -18.65
N ALA A 110 -44.93 -24.91 -18.82
CA ALA A 110 -46.10 -24.66 -17.96
C ALA A 110 -46.03 -24.06 -16.52
N GLU A 111 -46.61 -22.85 -16.41
CA GLU A 111 -47.67 -22.40 -15.47
C GLU A 111 -47.41 -22.14 -13.95
N ASN A 112 -47.43 -20.85 -13.61
CA ASN A 112 -48.23 -20.15 -12.57
C ASN A 112 -48.63 -20.83 -11.24
N ILE A 113 -48.47 -20.11 -10.13
CA ILE A 113 -49.58 -19.55 -9.31
C ILE A 113 -49.04 -18.55 -8.27
N ASP A 114 -49.88 -17.58 -7.90
CA ASP A 114 -49.69 -16.49 -6.95
C ASP A 114 -49.48 -16.95 -5.48
N GLU A 115 -48.87 -16.14 -4.61
CA GLU A 115 -49.60 -15.23 -3.69
C GLU A 115 -48.66 -14.39 -2.80
N GLU A 116 -49.23 -13.39 -2.12
CA GLU A 116 -48.56 -12.40 -1.27
C GLU A 116 -48.18 -12.95 0.12
N ASP A 117 -47.23 -12.31 0.83
CA ASP A 117 -47.57 -11.79 2.17
C ASP A 117 -46.63 -10.67 2.66
N ALA A 118 -47.03 -10.09 3.79
CA ALA A 118 -46.76 -8.75 4.29
C ALA A 118 -45.33 -8.39 4.75
N ALA A 119 -45.17 -7.07 4.86
CA ALA A 119 -44.15 -6.41 5.65
C ALA A 119 -44.12 -6.86 7.13
N ASP A 120 -42.98 -6.66 7.79
CA ASP A 120 -43.00 -6.01 9.10
C ASP A 120 -41.85 -5.02 9.27
N SER A 121 -42.04 -4.09 10.20
CA SER A 121 -41.29 -2.88 10.44
C SER A 121 -40.82 -2.81 11.89
N ASN A 122 -39.62 -2.28 12.16
CA ASN A 122 -39.18 -1.66 13.43
C ASN A 122 -37.78 -1.06 13.20
N ALA A 123 -37.44 0.22 13.41
CA ALA A 123 -38.02 1.36 14.14
C ALA A 123 -37.86 1.38 15.68
N ALA A 124 -36.72 1.90 16.18
CA ALA A 124 -36.48 2.59 17.47
C ALA A 124 -34.95 2.89 17.57
N LYS A 125 -34.48 4.14 17.75
CA LYS A 125 -34.17 4.85 19.03
C LYS A 125 -33.09 4.15 19.88
N GLU A 126 -32.15 4.80 20.57
CA GLU A 126 -32.01 6.14 21.20
C GLU A 126 -30.58 6.70 20.91
N GLU A 127 -30.19 7.98 20.91
CA GLU A 127 -30.47 9.22 21.67
C GLU A 127 -29.87 9.32 23.10
N SER A 128 -28.66 9.90 23.21
CA SER A 128 -28.15 10.82 24.27
C SER A 128 -26.63 11.05 24.05
N VAL A 129 -26.01 12.24 24.01
CA VAL A 129 -26.19 13.60 24.60
C VAL A 129 -25.46 13.79 25.94
N LYS A 130 -24.48 14.72 25.95
CA LYS A 130 -23.82 15.37 27.13
C LYS A 130 -22.92 14.46 27.99
N ASN A 131 -21.98 14.91 28.83
CA ASN A 131 -21.44 16.24 29.26
C ASN A 131 -19.98 15.99 29.78
N GLU A 132 -19.12 16.91 30.24
CA GLU A 132 -19.07 18.38 30.49
C GLU A 132 -17.59 18.84 30.15
N ASP A 133 -17.22 20.13 30.00
CA ASP A 133 -16.57 21.05 30.97
C ASP A 133 -15.20 20.57 31.57
N SER A 134 -14.08 21.30 31.37
CA SER A 134 -13.46 22.32 32.28
C SER A 134 -13.10 21.78 33.69
N SER A 135 -11.98 22.10 34.33
CA SER A 135 -11.14 23.31 34.32
C SER A 135 -9.70 23.04 34.85
N GLU A 136 -8.82 24.07 34.82
CA GLU A 136 -7.74 24.34 35.81
C GLU A 136 -6.56 23.30 35.97
N VAL A 137 -5.35 23.61 36.47
CA VAL A 137 -4.74 24.85 36.99
C VAL A 137 -3.20 24.86 36.74
N SER A 138 -2.55 25.98 37.06
CA SER A 138 -1.12 26.31 36.96
C SER A 138 -0.11 25.44 37.73
N GLU A 139 1.16 25.48 37.29
CA GLU A 139 2.40 25.81 38.06
C GLU A 139 3.56 25.80 37.03
N ASP A 140 4.22 26.92 36.69
CA ASP A 140 5.15 27.77 37.46
C ASP A 140 6.41 27.04 37.95
N THR A 141 7.54 27.28 37.26
CA THR A 141 8.86 27.49 37.88
C THR A 141 9.88 27.93 36.83
N ALA A 142 10.64 28.98 37.15
CA ALA A 142 11.83 29.35 36.40
C ALA A 142 13.04 28.53 36.88
N GLU A 143 14.01 28.26 36.00
CA GLU A 143 15.38 28.71 36.29
C GLU A 143 16.30 28.68 35.05
N GLU A 144 16.91 29.85 34.86
CA GLU A 144 18.17 30.14 34.18
C GLU A 144 19.27 29.09 34.41
N ASN A 145 20.03 28.73 33.37
CA ASN A 145 21.50 28.60 33.44
C ASN A 145 22.15 28.41 32.04
N LYS A 146 22.65 29.53 31.51
CA LYS A 146 24.00 29.74 30.95
C LYS A 146 24.61 28.75 29.94
#